data_AF-A0AAD8YQM0-F1
#
_entry.id   AF-A0AAD8YQM0-F1
#
_cell.length_a   1.000
_cell.length_b   1.000
_cell.length_c   1.000
_cell.angle_alpha   90.00
_cell.angle_beta   90.00
_cell.angle_gamma   90.00
#
_symmetry.space_group_name_H-M   'P 1'
#
loop_
_entity.id
_entity.type
_entity.pdbx_description
1 polymer ?
#
loop_
_entity_poly.entity_id
_entity_poly.type
_entity_poly.pdbx_seq_one_letter_code
_entity_poly.pdbx_strand_id
1 'polypeptide(L)'
;MDQYITEALEQGYIPPLYLSGVGQGLFVKKDGGLRPCVDYRGPNKLLIQYPYPFPALEQLRGASLATALSIFQAYINKVLREFLGRSIVTYINDILIYSSSWN
;
A
#
# COMPACT_ATOMS: atom_id res chain seq x y z
N MET A 1 13.14 -15.04 -11.51
CA MET A 1 12.01 -14.77 -10.61
C MET A 1 12.20 -15.52 -9.31
N ASP A 2 12.54 -16.80 -9.38
CA ASP A 2 12.71 -17.67 -8.20
C ASP A 2 13.77 -17.17 -7.23
N GLN A 3 14.93 -16.71 -7.73
CA GLN A 3 15.96 -16.12 -6.87
C GLN A 3 15.45 -14.91 -6.07
N TYR A 4 14.71 -14.00 -6.72
CA TYR A 4 14.10 -12.85 -6.04
C TYR A 4 13.09 -13.29 -4.98
N ILE A 5 12.29 -14.33 -5.28
CA ILE A 5 11.30 -14.84 -4.34
C ILE A 5 12.00 -15.44 -3.12
N THR A 6 13.06 -16.23 -3.30
CA THR A 6 13.84 -16.79 -2.20
C THR A 6 14.47 -15.70 -1.35
N GLU A 7 15.14 -14.72 -1.95
CA GLU A 7 15.73 -13.60 -1.23
C GLU A 7 14.67 -12.76 -0.47
N ALA A 8 13.50 -12.54 -1.08
CA ALA A 8 12.40 -11.80 -0.45
C ALA A 8 11.73 -12.59 0.69
N LEU A 9 11.69 -13.93 0.60
CA LEU A 9 11.25 -14.81 1.69
C LEU A 9 12.25 -14.79 2.86
N GLU A 10 13.55 -14.87 2.57
CA GLU A 10 14.61 -14.81 3.59
C GLU A 10 14.64 -13.46 4.32
N GLN A 11 14.43 -12.37 3.58
CA GLN A 11 14.34 -11.01 4.15
C GLN A 11 12.99 -10.74 4.83
N GLY A 12 12.02 -11.64 4.73
CA GLY A 12 10.69 -11.50 5.33
C GLY A 12 9.79 -10.45 4.65
N TYR A 13 10.14 -9.97 3.45
CA TYR A 13 9.30 -9.05 2.69
C TYR A 13 8.03 -9.72 2.16
N ILE A 14 8.12 -11.02 1.86
CA ILE A 14 6.98 -11.83 1.45
C ILE A 14 6.78 -12.90 2.52
N PRO A 15 5.59 -13.02 3.11
CA PRO A 15 5.29 -14.13 4.02
C PRO A 15 5.14 -15.43 3.22
N PRO A 16 5.54 -16.59 3.78
CA PRO A 16 5.31 -17.88 3.14
C PRO A 16 3.80 -18.15 3.09
N LEU A 17 3.19 -17.96 1.90
CA LEU A 17 1.76 -18.17 1.68
C LEU A 17 1.55 -19.10 0.48
N TYR A 18 0.68 -20.10 0.66
CA TYR A 18 0.41 -21.17 -0.32
C TYR A 18 -0.76 -20.88 -1.28
N LEU A 19 -1.20 -19.62 -1.41
CA LEU A 19 -2.29 -19.31 -2.34
C LEU A 19 -1.75 -19.23 -3.77
N SER A 20 -1.82 -20.36 -4.50
CA SER A 20 -1.47 -20.42 -5.91
C SER A 20 -2.48 -19.63 -6.76
N GLY A 21 -1.99 -18.79 -7.69
CA GLY A 21 -2.81 -18.24 -8.77
C GLY A 21 -3.44 -16.85 -8.54
N VAL A 22 -3.09 -16.15 -7.47
CA VAL A 22 -3.63 -14.81 -7.15
C VAL A 22 -2.86 -13.67 -7.83
N GLY A 23 -2.01 -13.95 -8.82
CA GLY A 23 -1.27 -12.91 -9.53
C GLY A 23 -0.17 -13.49 -10.40
N GLN A 24 0.13 -12.81 -11.52
CA GLN A 24 1.26 -13.16 -12.37
C GLN A 24 2.40 -12.17 -12.12
N GLY A 25 3.57 -12.68 -11.74
CA GLY A 25 4.78 -11.87 -11.59
C GLY A 25 5.45 -11.60 -12.94
N LEU A 26 5.78 -10.34 -13.21
CA LEU A 26 6.66 -9.92 -14.30
C LEU A 26 7.80 -9.07 -13.75
N PHE A 27 8.89 -8.94 -14.51
CA PHE A 27 9.92 -7.93 -14.23
C PHE A 27 9.79 -6.77 -15.21
N VAL A 28 9.81 -5.56 -14.68
CA VAL A 28 9.81 -4.32 -15.46
C VAL A 28 11.16 -3.64 -15.29
N LYS A 29 11.77 -3.22 -16.39
CA LYS A 29 13.04 -2.48 -16.36
C LYS A 29 12.77 -1.03 -15.99
N LYS A 30 13.42 -0.54 -14.94
CA LYS A 30 13.32 0.86 -14.48
C LYS A 30 14.66 1.31 -13.90
N ASP A 31 15.14 2.48 -14.34
CA ASP A 31 16.33 3.16 -13.83
C ASP A 31 17.60 2.27 -13.75
N GLY A 32 17.83 1.46 -14.79
CA GLY A 32 19.02 0.59 -14.88
C GLY A 32 18.89 -0.78 -14.18
N GLY A 33 17.80 -1.04 -13.45
CA GLY A 33 17.53 -2.32 -12.79
C GLY A 33 16.24 -2.99 -13.25
N LEU A 34 16.04 -4.23 -12.81
CA LEU A 34 14.77 -4.95 -12.92
C LEU A 34 14.00 -4.80 -11.61
N ARG A 35 12.73 -4.39 -11.69
CA ARG A 35 11.81 -4.40 -10.55
C ARG A 35 10.76 -5.49 -10.78
N PRO A 36 10.52 -6.35 -9.79
CA PRO A 36 9.39 -7.26 -9.86
C PRO A 36 8.09 -6.44 -9.77
N CYS A 37 7.13 -6.80 -10.60
CA CYS A 37 5.80 -6.20 -10.68
C CYS A 37 4.79 -7.34 -10.77
N VAL A 38 3.85 -7.37 -9.84
CA VAL A 38 2.79 -8.38 -9.82
C VAL A 38 1.56 -7.82 -10.51
N ASP A 39 1.01 -8.56 -11.46
CA ASP A 39 -0.23 -8.22 -12.14
C ASP A 39 -1.44 -8.53 -11.27
N TYR A 40 -1.91 -7.51 -10.55
CA TYR A 40 -3.10 -7.57 -9.71
C TYR A 40 -4.42 -7.31 -10.48
N ARG A 41 -4.41 -7.17 -11.81
CA ARG A 41 -5.65 -6.82 -12.55
C ARG A 41 -6.75 -7.88 -12.42
N GLY A 42 -6.41 -9.16 -12.44
CA GLY A 42 -7.36 -10.25 -12.20
C GLY A 42 -7.91 -10.23 -10.75
N PRO A 43 -7.03 -10.32 -9.75
CA PRO A 43 -7.41 -10.28 -8.32
C PRO A 43 -8.22 -9.04 -7.93
N ASN A 44 -7.81 -7.85 -8.39
CA ASN A 44 -8.49 -6.60 -8.04
C ASN A 44 -9.94 -6.53 -8.55
N LYS A 45 -10.32 -7.34 -9.54
CA LYS A 45 -11.73 -7.48 -9.97
C LYS A 45 -12.58 -8.29 -9.00
N LEU A 46 -11.94 -9.19 -8.23
CA LEU A 46 -12.59 -10.05 -7.24
C LEU A 46 -12.68 -9.38 -5.87
N LEU A 47 -11.81 -8.40 -5.60
CA LEU A 47 -11.83 -7.64 -4.36
C LEU A 47 -12.98 -6.64 -4.34
N ILE A 48 -13.66 -6.53 -3.18
CA ILE A 48 -14.60 -5.44 -2.91
C ILE A 48 -13.79 -4.14 -2.85
N GLN A 49 -14.07 -3.22 -3.76
CA GLN A 49 -13.48 -1.89 -3.71
C GLN A 49 -14.15 -1.09 -2.60
N TYR A 50 -13.33 -0.46 -1.76
CA TYR A 50 -13.77 0.55 -0.80
C TYR A 50 -13.42 1.93 -1.37
N PRO A 51 -14.26 2.51 -2.23
CA PRO A 51 -13.99 3.81 -2.84
C PRO A 51 -14.11 4.89 -1.77
N TYR A 52 -12.96 5.35 -1.28
CA TYR A 52 -12.88 6.59 -0.53
C TYR A 52 -12.61 7.73 -1.51
N PRO A 53 -13.33 8.86 -1.40
CA PRO A 53 -13.18 9.97 -2.33
C PRO A 53 -11.82 10.62 -2.13
N PHE A 54 -10.85 10.23 -2.96
CA PHE A 54 -9.52 10.81 -2.94
C PHE A 54 -9.61 12.32 -3.20
N PRO A 55 -8.81 13.17 -2.51
CA PRO A 55 -8.76 14.59 -2.80
C PRO A 55 -8.55 14.80 -4.30
N ALA A 56 -9.35 15.67 -4.90
CA ALA A 56 -9.34 15.87 -6.35
C ALA A 56 -7.90 16.16 -6.80
N LEU A 57 -7.43 15.47 -7.85
CA LEU A 57 -6.06 15.62 -8.38
C LEU A 57 -5.67 17.08 -8.65
N GLU A 58 -6.67 17.93 -8.92
CA GLU A 58 -6.51 19.37 -9.07
C GLU A 58 -5.97 20.06 -7.82
N GLN A 59 -6.33 19.61 -6.62
CA GLN A 59 -5.81 20.13 -5.35
C GLN A 59 -4.33 19.81 -5.13
N LEU A 60 -3.82 18.77 -5.81
CA LEU A 60 -2.42 18.36 -5.76
C LEU A 60 -1.62 18.93 -6.95
N ARG A 61 -2.28 19.53 -7.95
CA ARG A 61 -1.63 20.01 -9.16
C ARG A 61 -0.88 21.31 -8.89
N GLY A 62 0.45 21.27 -8.99
CA GLY A 62 1.31 22.42 -8.68
C GLY A 62 1.52 22.66 -7.18
N ALA A 63 1.01 21.75 -6.33
CA ALA A 63 1.27 21.80 -4.89
C ALA A 63 2.75 21.52 -4.60
N SER A 64 3.32 22.25 -3.64
CA SER A 64 4.65 21.90 -3.11
C SER A 64 4.59 20.52 -2.45
N LEU A 65 5.74 19.85 -2.31
CA LEU A 65 5.81 18.54 -1.65
C LEU A 65 5.18 18.59 -0.24
N ALA A 66 5.46 19.64 0.53
CA ALA A 66 4.88 19.83 1.87
C ALA A 66 3.35 19.96 1.84
N THR A 67 2.83 20.66 0.84
CA THR A 67 1.38 20.83 0.64
C THR A 67 0.72 19.50 0.25
N ALA A 68 1.36 18.73 -0.65
CA ALA A 68 0.87 17.42 -1.05
C ALA A 68 0.82 16.43 0.14
N LEU A 69 1.88 16.39 0.95
CA LEU A 69 1.91 15.59 2.18
C LEU A 69 0.81 16.01 3.17
N SER A 70 0.60 17.32 3.33
CA SER A 70 -0.44 17.84 4.25
C SER A 70 -1.86 17.48 3.78
N ILE A 71 -2.12 17.55 2.47
CA ILE A 71 -3.41 17.15 1.87
C ILE A 71 -3.62 15.65 2.05
N PHE A 72 -2.59 14.84 1.80
CA PHE A 72 -2.67 13.40 1.97
C PHE A 72 -2.92 13.00 3.44
N GLN A 73 -2.20 13.60 4.38
CA GLN A 73 -2.42 13.40 5.81
C GLN A 73 -3.87 13.74 6.21
N ALA A 74 -4.39 14.88 5.76
CA ALA A 74 -5.76 15.30 6.05
C ALA A 74 -6.79 14.30 5.48
N TYR A 75 -6.52 13.77 4.29
CA TYR A 75 -7.35 12.74 3.68
C TYR A 75 -7.34 11.42 4.47
N ILE A 76 -6.16 10.90 4.82
CA ILE A 76 -6.03 9.67 5.61
C ILE A 76 -6.71 9.84 6.98
N ASN A 77 -6.55 11.00 7.62
CA ASN A 77 -7.22 11.29 8.89
C ASN A 77 -8.75 11.31 8.76
N LYS A 78 -9.27 11.78 7.63
CA LYS A 78 -10.70 11.76 7.35
C LYS A 78 -11.22 10.34 7.11
N VAL A 79 -10.50 9.53 6.35
CA VAL A 79 -10.87 8.13 6.04
C VAL A 79 -10.83 7.26 7.30
N LEU A 80 -9.80 7.40 8.13
CA LEU A 80 -9.59 6.56 9.32
C LEU A 80 -10.11 7.18 10.61
N ARG A 81 -10.90 8.25 10.52
CA ARG A 81 -11.35 9.07 11.66
C ARG A 81 -11.92 8.25 12.82
N GLU A 82 -12.68 7.20 12.52
CA GLU A 82 -13.33 6.37 13.54
C GLU A 82 -12.35 5.49 14.34
N PHE A 83 -11.16 5.26 13.82
CA PHE A 83 -10.13 4.40 14.40
C PHE A 83 -8.95 5.19 15.01
N LEU A 84 -8.81 6.46 14.64
CA LEU A 84 -7.76 7.34 15.15
C LEU A 84 -7.80 7.44 16.68
N GLY A 85 -6.67 7.17 17.33
CA GLY A 85 -6.51 7.25 18.78
C GLY A 85 -7.18 6.11 19.57
N ARG A 86 -7.76 5.12 18.89
CA ARG A 86 -8.33 3.91 19.51
C ARG A 86 -7.52 2.66 19.17
N SER A 87 -7.27 2.47 17.89
CA SER A 87 -6.53 1.32 17.34
C SER A 87 -5.61 1.70 16.20
N ILE A 88 -5.69 2.95 15.71
CA ILE A 88 -4.87 3.45 14.61
C ILE A 88 -4.23 4.80 14.99
N VAL A 89 -2.96 4.98 14.66
CA VAL A 89 -2.27 6.28 14.63
C VAL A 89 -1.71 6.48 13.23
N THR A 90 -1.90 7.67 12.66
CA THR A 90 -1.43 8.01 11.30
C THR A 90 -0.45 9.16 11.39
N TYR A 91 0.70 9.03 10.73
CA TYR A 91 1.69 10.11 10.62
C TYR A 91 2.42 10.04 9.28
N ILE A 92 2.21 11.06 8.46
CA ILE A 92 2.71 11.28 7.10
C ILE A 92 2.52 10.03 6.22
N ASN A 93 3.53 9.16 6.19
CA ASN A 93 3.57 7.97 5.32
C ASN A 93 3.24 6.68 6.08
N ASP A 94 3.15 6.77 7.41
CA ASP A 94 3.05 5.61 8.29
C ASP A 94 1.66 5.55 8.94
N ILE A 95 1.10 4.34 8.93
CA ILE A 95 -0.13 4.00 9.64
C ILE A 95 0.23 2.92 10.65
N LEU A 96 0.25 3.28 11.92
CA LEU A 96 0.42 2.35 13.03
C LEU A 96 -0.93 1.78 13.41
N ILE A 97 -1.10 0.48 13.25
CA ILE A 97 -2.27 -0.26 13.72
C ILE A 97 -1.85 -1.01 14.98
N TYR A 98 -2.58 -0.81 16.08
CA TYR A 98 -2.31 -1.45 17.36
C TYR A 98 -3.59 -2.01 17.97
N SER A 99 -3.41 -3.05 18.79
CA SER A 99 -4.49 -3.71 19.53
C SER A 99 -4.02 -3.96 20.95
N SER A 100 -4.94 -3.83 21.92
CA SER A 100 -4.69 -4.19 23.31
C SER A 100 -4.58 -5.70 23.54
N SER A 101 -4.95 -6.51 22.54
CA SER A 101 -4.89 -7.97 22.58
C SER A 101 -4.26 -8.53 21.30
N TRP A 102 -3.40 -9.54 21.45
CA TRP A 102 -2.71 -10.25 20.36
C TRP A 102 -3.46 -11.50 19.87
N ASN A 103 -4.71 -11.69 20.29
CA ASN A 103 -5.54 -12.83 19.88
C ASN A 103 -6.16 -12.65 18.50
#